data_AF-K2AHI5-F1
#
_entry.id   AF-K2AHI5-F1
#
_cell.length_a   1.000
_cell.length_b   1.000
_cell.length_c   1.000
_cell.angle_alpha   90.00
_cell.angle_beta   90.00
_cell.angle_gamma   90.00
#
_symmetry.space_group_name_H-M   'P 1'
#
loop_
_entity.id
_entity.type
_entity.pdbx_description
1 polymer ?
#
loop_
_entity_poly.entity_id
_entity_poly.type
_entity_poly.pdbx_seq_one_letter_code
_entity_poly.pdbx_strand_id
1 'polypeptide(L)'
;MRPLFLLLALQSLAVPVWAQTAADPAAQVLPAITVSVVETRSLRDIVLASGLVAPVEQIQVAPLIEGQPIEALLADVGDKVAVGQVLARLSSSTLDLQKAQLAASLAAAKAQIAQSEAQLLETQSSAAEAQRVSDRTATLRKQGSASQ
;
A
#
# COMPACT_ATOMS: atom_id res chain seq x y z
N MET A 1 -123.14 7.26 -60.29
CA MET A 1 -124.43 6.53 -60.17
C MET A 1 -124.20 5.30 -59.31
N ARG A 2 -125.18 4.80 -58.55
CA ARG A 2 -125.09 3.56 -57.74
C ARG A 2 -125.79 2.42 -58.49
N PRO A 3 -125.21 1.21 -58.53
CA PRO A 3 -125.62 0.13 -57.62
C PRO A 3 -124.41 -0.62 -57.00
N LEU A 4 -124.52 -1.74 -56.28
CA LEU A 4 -125.44 -2.22 -55.21
C LEU A 4 -125.24 -3.75 -55.04
N PHE A 5 -124.41 -4.15 -54.08
CA PHE A 5 -124.48 -5.38 -53.23
C PHE A 5 -124.69 -6.81 -53.79
N LEU A 6 -124.28 -7.79 -52.96
CA LEU A 6 -124.45 -9.26 -53.06
C LEU A 6 -123.55 -9.96 -54.12
N LEU A 7 -123.15 -11.24 -53.97
CA LEU A 7 -123.58 -12.25 -53.00
C LEU A 7 -122.44 -13.16 -52.46
N LEU A 8 -122.29 -13.14 -51.14
CA LEU A 8 -121.78 -14.14 -50.20
C LEU A 8 -121.25 -15.49 -50.74
N ALA A 9 -119.94 -15.72 -50.59
CA ALA A 9 -119.30 -17.04 -50.51
C ALA A 9 -118.39 -17.09 -49.25
N LEU A 10 -118.04 -18.29 -48.76
CA LEU A 10 -117.95 -18.50 -47.29
C LEU A 10 -117.04 -19.70 -46.87
N GLN A 11 -116.04 -19.45 -45.99
CA GLN A 11 -115.08 -20.41 -45.37
C GLN A 11 -114.05 -21.05 -46.35
N SER A 12 -112.80 -21.39 -45.98
CA SER A 12 -111.96 -21.24 -44.76
C SER A 12 -110.47 -21.09 -45.22
N LEU A 13 -109.38 -21.08 -44.43
CA LEU A 13 -109.06 -21.36 -43.01
C LEU A 13 -107.83 -20.48 -42.60
N ALA A 14 -107.25 -20.65 -41.41
CA ALA A 14 -106.11 -19.83 -40.94
C ALA A 14 -105.04 -20.59 -40.12
N VAL A 15 -103.76 -20.24 -40.31
CA VAL A 15 -102.66 -20.33 -39.31
C VAL A 15 -101.65 -19.19 -39.61
N PRO A 16 -101.18 -18.40 -38.63
CA PRO A 16 -100.16 -17.37 -38.84
C PRO A 16 -98.73 -17.91 -38.65
N VAL A 17 -97.75 -17.31 -39.36
CA VAL A 17 -96.30 -17.54 -39.16
C VAL A 17 -95.69 -16.30 -38.51
N TRP A 18 -94.87 -16.49 -37.46
CA TRP A 18 -94.26 -15.38 -36.72
C TRP A 18 -93.07 -14.76 -37.49
N ALA A 19 -93.05 -13.43 -37.57
CA ALA A 19 -91.91 -12.70 -38.12
C ALA A 19 -90.77 -12.65 -37.11
N GLN A 20 -89.57 -13.03 -37.52
CA GLN A 20 -88.35 -12.93 -36.71
C GLN A 20 -87.78 -11.51 -36.80
N THR A 21 -87.36 -10.94 -35.66
CA THR A 21 -86.70 -9.63 -35.64
C THR A 21 -85.31 -9.73 -36.25
N ALA A 22 -84.97 -8.79 -37.13
CA ALA A 22 -83.61 -8.64 -37.65
C ALA A 22 -82.70 -8.03 -36.58
N ALA A 23 -81.41 -8.37 -36.61
CA ALA A 23 -80.38 -7.81 -35.74
C ALA A 23 -79.48 -6.85 -36.52
N ASP A 24 -78.92 -5.85 -35.84
CA ASP A 24 -78.02 -4.86 -36.44
C ASP A 24 -76.72 -5.49 -36.99
N PRO A 25 -76.19 -4.96 -38.11
CA PRO A 25 -74.92 -5.41 -38.65
C PRO A 25 -73.75 -4.94 -37.76
N ALA A 26 -72.95 -5.90 -37.29
CA ALA A 26 -71.80 -5.60 -36.43
C ALA A 26 -70.75 -4.73 -37.14
N ALA A 27 -70.29 -3.67 -36.48
CA ALA A 27 -69.23 -2.80 -36.97
C ALA A 27 -67.89 -3.56 -37.08
N GLN A 28 -67.17 -3.39 -38.19
CA GLN A 28 -65.87 -4.01 -38.39
C GLN A 28 -64.80 -3.37 -37.50
N VAL A 29 -64.19 -4.18 -36.63
CA VAL A 29 -63.04 -3.77 -35.83
C VAL A 29 -61.79 -3.80 -36.71
N LEU A 30 -61.28 -2.62 -37.08
CA LEU A 30 -60.01 -2.47 -37.80
C LEU A 30 -58.83 -2.68 -36.83
N PRO A 31 -57.69 -3.27 -37.28
CA PRO A 31 -56.53 -3.49 -36.41
C PRO A 31 -55.91 -2.17 -35.90
N ALA A 32 -55.76 -2.04 -34.59
CA ALA A 32 -55.06 -0.91 -33.98
C ALA A 32 -53.55 -1.04 -34.18
N ILE A 33 -52.98 -0.15 -35.01
CA ILE A 33 -51.54 -0.09 -35.29
C ILE A 33 -50.86 0.99 -34.43
N THR A 34 -50.04 0.54 -33.48
CA THR A 34 -49.17 1.43 -32.68
C THR A 34 -47.90 1.76 -33.44
N VAL A 35 -47.56 3.04 -33.56
CA VAL A 35 -46.32 3.53 -34.17
C VAL A 35 -45.52 4.37 -33.18
N SER A 36 -44.19 4.32 -33.29
CA SER A 36 -43.25 5.08 -32.45
C SER A 36 -42.34 5.94 -33.33
N VAL A 37 -42.01 7.14 -32.86
CA VAL A 37 -41.07 8.05 -33.54
C VAL A 37 -39.64 7.50 -33.41
N VAL A 38 -38.86 7.58 -34.49
CA VAL A 38 -37.45 7.15 -34.52
C VAL A 38 -36.53 8.37 -34.38
N GLU A 39 -35.57 8.29 -33.46
CA GLU A 39 -34.54 9.31 -33.24
C GLU A 39 -33.14 8.69 -33.37
N THR A 40 -32.21 9.39 -34.02
CA THR A 40 -30.81 8.97 -34.10
C THR A 40 -30.10 9.24 -32.77
N ARG A 41 -29.73 8.17 -32.06
CA ARG A 41 -29.02 8.23 -30.78
C ARG A 41 -27.76 7.37 -30.82
N SER A 42 -26.73 7.78 -30.07
CA SER A 42 -25.53 6.97 -29.89
C SER A 42 -25.86 5.69 -29.11
N LEU A 43 -25.91 4.55 -29.82
CA LEU A 43 -25.80 3.23 -29.19
C LEU A 43 -24.35 2.99 -28.79
N ARG A 44 -24.17 2.34 -27.64
CA ARG A 44 -22.88 1.82 -27.19
C ARG A 44 -23.07 0.36 -26.78
N ASP A 45 -22.15 -0.50 -27.21
CA ASP A 45 -22.07 -1.87 -26.71
C ASP A 45 -21.36 -1.87 -25.35
N ILE A 46 -21.65 -2.85 -24.50
CA ILE A 46 -21.12 -2.97 -23.14
C ILE A 46 -20.65 -4.40 -22.89
N VAL A 47 -19.35 -4.64 -23.09
CA VAL A 47 -18.71 -5.91 -22.74
C VAL A 47 -18.52 -5.97 -21.22
N LEU A 48 -19.21 -6.92 -20.57
CA LEU A 48 -19.03 -7.22 -19.15
C LEU A 48 -17.80 -8.11 -18.96
N ALA A 49 -16.73 -7.54 -18.41
CA ALA A 49 -15.50 -8.25 -18.06
C ALA A 49 -15.27 -8.23 -16.54
N SER A 50 -14.92 -9.39 -15.97
CA SER A 50 -14.47 -9.51 -14.58
C SER A 50 -12.96 -9.70 -14.53
N GLY A 51 -12.31 -8.99 -13.62
CA GLY A 51 -10.86 -9.09 -13.39
C GLY A 51 -10.54 -8.86 -11.91
N LEU A 52 -9.42 -9.43 -11.45
CA LEU A 52 -8.91 -9.17 -10.10
C LEU A 52 -8.10 -7.87 -10.10
N VAL A 53 -8.34 -7.00 -9.13
CA VAL A 53 -7.53 -5.80 -8.90
C VAL A 53 -6.35 -6.19 -8.01
N ALA A 54 -5.14 -5.84 -8.42
CA ALA A 54 -3.90 -6.08 -7.69
C ALA A 54 -3.13 -4.76 -7.49
N PRO A 55 -2.19 -4.67 -6.53
CA PRO A 55 -1.25 -3.56 -6.42
C PRO A 55 -0.44 -3.40 -7.71
N VAL A 56 -0.14 -2.16 -8.11
CA VAL A 56 0.76 -1.87 -9.25
C VAL A 56 2.20 -2.28 -8.94
N GLU A 57 2.63 -2.03 -7.69
CA GLU A 57 3.90 -2.47 -7.14
C GLU A 57 3.67 -3.01 -5.72
N GLN A 58 4.45 -4.00 -5.31
CA GLN A 58 4.45 -4.55 -3.95
C GLN A 58 5.90 -4.67 -3.48
N ILE A 59 6.25 -3.93 -2.43
CA ILE A 59 7.61 -3.85 -1.89
C ILE A 59 7.58 -4.40 -0.45
N GLN A 60 8.34 -5.46 -0.20
CA GLN A 60 8.49 -6.01 1.15
C GLN A 60 9.59 -5.24 1.90
N VAL A 61 9.21 -4.51 2.94
CA VAL A 61 10.16 -3.84 3.84
C VAL A 61 10.57 -4.81 4.95
N ALA A 62 11.87 -4.97 5.17
CA ALA A 62 12.44 -5.84 6.21
C ALA A 62 13.64 -5.15 6.91
N PRO A 63 13.90 -5.40 8.20
CA PRO A 63 15.11 -4.94 8.87
C PRO A 63 16.38 -5.56 8.27
N LEU A 64 17.48 -4.80 8.24
CA LEU A 64 18.80 -5.30 7.83
C LEU A 64 19.53 -6.06 8.95
N ILE A 65 18.92 -6.15 10.13
CA ILE A 65 19.50 -6.69 11.36
C ILE A 65 18.48 -7.60 12.04
N GLU A 66 18.86 -8.87 12.23
CA GLU A 66 18.01 -9.89 12.85
C GLU A 66 18.19 -9.94 14.38
N GLY A 67 17.24 -10.57 15.06
CA GLY A 67 17.36 -10.90 16.50
C GLY A 67 17.16 -9.75 17.50
N GLN A 68 16.98 -8.50 17.06
CA GLN A 68 16.60 -7.41 17.95
C GLN A 68 15.07 -7.37 18.17
N PRO A 69 14.59 -7.22 19.42
CA PRO A 69 13.16 -7.13 19.69
C PRO A 69 12.60 -5.79 19.20
N ILE A 70 11.35 -5.79 18.77
CA ILE A 70 10.62 -4.57 18.39
C ILE A 70 10.31 -3.77 19.66
N GLU A 71 10.79 -2.53 19.71
CA GLU A 71 10.54 -1.56 20.78
C GLU A 71 9.21 -0.81 20.55
N ALA A 72 8.92 -0.45 19.29
CA ALA A 72 7.69 0.23 18.90
C ALA A 72 7.33 -0.06 17.45
N LEU A 73 6.03 -0.16 17.17
CA LEU A 73 5.44 -0.11 15.83
C LEU A 73 4.78 1.27 15.66
N LEU A 74 5.00 1.94 14.53
CA LEU A 74 4.66 3.35 14.30
C LEU A 74 3.73 3.58 13.10
N ALA A 75 3.31 2.50 12.43
CA ALA A 75 2.30 2.48 11.37
C ALA A 75 1.56 1.13 11.41
N ASP A 76 0.25 1.15 11.14
CA ASP A 76 -0.63 -0.02 11.18
C ASP A 76 -1.17 -0.38 9.76
N VAL A 77 -1.86 -1.52 9.66
CA VAL A 77 -2.36 -2.08 8.41
C VAL A 77 -3.46 -1.19 7.81
N GLY A 78 -3.09 -0.41 6.79
CA GLY A 78 -3.98 0.52 6.08
C GLY A 78 -3.52 1.97 6.13
N ASP A 79 -2.50 2.30 6.94
CA ASP A 79 -1.92 3.64 7.01
C ASP A 79 -1.23 4.04 5.70
N LYS A 80 -1.34 5.33 5.36
CA LYS A 80 -0.61 5.93 4.24
C LYS A 80 0.73 6.45 4.75
N VAL A 81 1.80 5.76 4.38
CA VAL A 81 3.17 6.07 4.82
C VAL A 81 3.96 6.83 3.75
N ALA A 82 4.82 7.75 4.19
CA ALA A 82 5.69 8.53 3.31
C ALA A 82 7.07 7.85 3.10
N VAL A 83 7.76 8.20 2.01
CA VAL A 83 9.12 7.73 1.75
C VAL A 83 10.05 8.20 2.87
N GLY A 84 10.76 7.26 3.51
CA GLY A 84 11.64 7.54 4.64
C GLY A 84 10.94 7.62 6.01
N GLN A 85 9.64 7.38 6.09
CA GLN A 85 8.93 7.28 7.38
C GLN A 85 9.39 6.04 8.16
N VAL A 86 9.65 6.21 9.46
CA VAL A 86 10.03 5.10 10.35
C VAL A 86 8.76 4.28 10.66
N LEU A 87 8.71 3.04 10.16
CA LEU A 87 7.56 2.14 10.35
C LEU A 87 7.62 1.37 11.67
N ALA A 88 8.82 0.98 12.09
CA ALA A 88 9.08 0.26 13.32
C ALA A 88 10.44 0.67 13.91
N ARG A 89 10.58 0.51 15.23
CA ARG A 89 11.85 0.68 15.96
C ARG A 89 12.23 -0.65 16.61
N LEU A 90 13.47 -1.07 16.42
CA LEU A 90 14.07 -2.23 17.06
C LEU A 90 14.96 -1.74 18.21
N SER A 91 15.05 -2.50 19.31
CA SER A 91 15.79 -2.06 20.51
C SER A 91 17.29 -2.06 20.28
N SER A 92 17.91 -0.87 20.30
CA SER A 92 19.35 -0.68 20.13
C SER A 92 20.21 -1.06 21.34
N SER A 93 19.59 -1.44 22.47
CA SER A 93 20.24 -1.62 23.77
C SER A 93 21.49 -2.51 23.75
N THR A 94 21.50 -3.58 22.95
CA THR A 94 22.67 -4.47 22.80
C THR A 94 23.78 -3.85 21.95
N LEU A 95 23.43 -3.09 20.91
CA LEU A 95 24.39 -2.34 20.08
C LEU A 95 25.00 -1.17 20.85
N ASP A 96 24.22 -0.44 21.65
CA ASP A 96 24.73 0.66 22.46
C ASP A 96 25.67 0.17 23.56
N LEU A 97 25.41 -1.00 24.16
CA LEU A 97 26.33 -1.65 25.09
C LEU A 97 27.65 -2.07 24.39
N GLN A 98 27.58 -2.70 23.22
CA GLN A 98 28.78 -3.06 22.43
C GLN A 98 29.58 -1.82 22.03
N LYS A 99 28.90 -0.76 21.58
CA LYS A 99 29.49 0.54 21.23
C LYS A 99 30.17 1.21 22.43
N ALA A 100 29.56 1.16 23.60
CA ALA A 100 30.17 1.66 24.84
C ALA A 100 31.42 0.84 25.24
N GLN A 101 31.36 -0.48 25.13
CA GLN A 101 32.50 -1.37 25.37
C GLN A 101 33.65 -1.07 24.40
N LEU A 102 33.38 -0.97 23.10
CA LEU A 102 34.38 -0.63 22.07
C LEU A 102 34.98 0.76 22.28
N ALA A 103 34.17 1.75 22.68
CA ALA A 103 34.66 3.09 23.02
C ALA A 103 35.58 3.08 24.25
N ALA A 104 35.26 2.28 25.27
CA ALA A 104 36.11 2.09 26.45
C ALA A 104 37.42 1.38 26.11
N SER A 105 37.39 0.31 25.30
CA SER A 105 38.59 -0.37 24.80
C SER A 105 39.49 0.56 23.96
N LEU A 106 38.88 1.42 23.12
CA LEU A 106 39.60 2.43 22.34
C LEU A 106 40.23 3.51 23.23
N ALA A 107 39.55 3.93 24.30
CA ALA A 107 40.11 4.86 25.28
C ALA A 107 41.29 4.24 26.06
N ALA A 108 41.16 2.98 26.49
CA ALA A 108 42.23 2.23 27.14
C ALA A 108 43.45 2.03 26.23
N ALA A 109 43.24 1.70 24.95
CA ALA A 109 44.32 1.58 23.97
C ALA A 109 45.05 2.92 23.75
N LYS A 110 44.33 4.04 23.69
CA LYS A 110 44.94 5.39 23.62
C LYS A 110 45.75 5.73 24.88
N ALA A 111 45.25 5.39 26.07
CA ALA A 111 46.00 5.57 27.31
C ALA A 111 47.28 4.72 27.32
N GLN A 112 47.23 3.48 26.82
CA GLN A 112 48.40 2.62 26.70
C GLN A 112 49.45 3.16 25.73
N ILE A 113 49.03 3.77 24.61
CA ILE A 113 49.93 4.46 23.68
C ILE A 113 50.62 5.64 24.40
N ALA A 114 49.85 6.53 25.04
CA ALA A 114 50.40 7.68 25.76
C ALA A 114 51.37 7.28 26.90
N GLN A 115 51.07 6.18 27.62
CA GLN A 115 52.00 5.61 28.62
C GLN A 115 53.29 5.09 27.96
N SER A 116 53.19 4.47 26.78
CA SER A 116 54.34 3.94 26.06
C SER A 116 55.22 5.06 25.48
N GLU A 117 54.62 6.15 25.02
CA GLU A 117 55.31 7.38 24.59
C GLU A 117 56.04 8.05 25.76
N ALA A 118 55.41 8.13 26.94
CA ALA A 118 56.05 8.63 28.15
C ALA A 118 57.23 7.73 28.58
N GLN A 119 57.06 6.41 28.55
CA GLN A 119 58.13 5.46 28.88
C GLN A 119 59.30 5.53 27.88
N LEU A 120 59.02 5.76 26.60
CA LEU A 120 60.03 6.00 25.57
C LEU A 120 60.85 7.27 25.89
N LEU A 121 60.19 8.37 26.23
CA LEU A 121 60.83 9.64 26.58
C LEU A 121 61.69 9.53 27.86
N GLU A 122 61.20 8.85 28.89
CA GLU A 122 61.97 8.57 30.11
C GLU A 122 63.23 7.75 29.79
N THR A 123 63.08 6.68 29.00
CA THR A 123 64.19 5.81 28.58
C THR A 123 65.24 6.59 27.79
N GLN A 124 64.82 7.47 26.88
CA GLN A 124 65.71 8.33 26.10
C GLN A 124 66.44 9.35 27.00
N SER A 125 65.76 9.96 27.96
CA SER A 125 66.37 10.89 28.92
C SER A 125 67.42 10.19 29.79
N SER A 126 67.08 9.01 30.33
CA SER A 126 67.97 8.16 31.12
C SER A 126 69.21 7.72 30.34
N ALA A 127 69.04 7.27 29.09
CA ALA A 127 70.16 6.92 28.21
C ALA A 127 71.06 8.14 27.91
N ALA A 128 70.49 9.32 27.66
CA ALA A 128 71.24 10.54 27.41
C ALA A 128 71.98 11.05 28.66
N GLU A 129 71.46 10.83 29.86
CA GLU A 129 72.15 11.13 31.11
C GLU A 129 73.26 10.13 31.41
N ALA A 130 73.01 8.82 31.24
CA ALA A 130 74.04 7.79 31.37
C ALA A 130 75.23 8.04 30.44
N GLN A 131 74.96 8.47 29.19
CA GLN A 131 76.00 8.87 28.25
C GLN A 131 76.79 10.10 28.77
N ARG A 132 76.11 11.18 29.20
CA ARG A 132 76.75 12.37 29.80
C ARG A 132 77.62 12.03 31.02
N VAL A 133 77.20 11.09 31.86
CA VAL A 133 77.96 10.61 33.03
C VAL A 133 79.18 9.79 32.58
N SER A 134 79.02 8.91 31.59
CA SER A 134 80.13 8.14 30.99
C SER A 134 81.20 9.05 30.39
N ASP A 135 80.80 10.04 29.58
CA ASP A 135 81.69 11.00 28.93
C ASP A 135 82.44 11.88 29.95
N ARG A 136 81.73 12.38 30.97
CA ARG A 136 82.33 13.12 32.10
C ARG A 136 83.35 12.25 32.85
N THR A 137 83.02 11.00 33.12
CA THR A 137 83.93 10.07 33.82
C THR A 137 85.15 9.78 32.95
N ALA A 138 84.99 9.66 31.63
CA ALA A 138 86.10 9.46 30.70
C ALA A 138 87.01 10.70 30.58
N THR A 139 86.48 11.93 30.66
CA THR A 139 87.32 13.15 30.67
C THR A 139 88.07 13.34 31.99
N LEU A 140 87.43 13.13 33.14
CA LEU A 140 88.09 13.17 34.45
C LEU A 140 89.21 12.14 34.57
N ARG A 141 89.00 10.92 34.06
CA ARG A 141 90.01 9.86 34.01
C ARG A 141 91.23 10.25 33.15
N LYS A 142 91.01 10.94 32.02
CA LYS A 142 92.10 11.51 31.18
C LYS A 142 92.86 12.64 31.88
N GLN A 143 92.22 13.34 32.82
CA GLN A 143 92.82 14.42 33.62
C GLN A 143 93.49 13.91 34.91
N GLY A 144 93.53 12.59 35.15
CA GLY A 144 94.21 11.97 36.30
C GLY A 144 93.57 12.22 37.66
N SER A 145 92.34 12.74 37.71
CA SER A 145 91.67 13.22 38.92
C SER A 145 90.55 12.29 39.44
N ALA A 146 90.47 11.07 38.92
CA ALA A 146 89.49 10.06 39.32
C ALA A 146 90.18 8.78 39.79
N SER A 147 89.67 8.17 40.87
CA SER A 147 90.04 6.82 41.28
C SER A 147 89.50 5.77 40.30
N GLN A 148 90.01 4.53 40.42
CA GLN A 148 89.43 3.36 39.77
C GLN A 148 88.09 2.99 40.43
#